data_AF-A0A0G0QK84-F1
#
_entry.id   AF-A0A0G0QK84-F1
#
_cell.length_a   1.000
_cell.length_b   1.000
_cell.length_c   1.000
_cell.angle_alpha   90.00
_cell.angle_beta   90.00
_cell.angle_gamma   90.00
#
_symmetry.space_group_name_H-M   'P 1'
#
loop_
_entity.id
_entity.type
_entity.pdbx_description
1 polymer ?
#
loop_
_entity_poly.entity_id
_entity_poly.type
_entity_poly.pdbx_seq_one_letter_code
_entity_poly.pdbx_strand_id
1 'polypeptide(L)'
;MLRYVVVSLFGGLLLGVLDGIINANPYAQKLFDVYKPISKTSVNIILGFGIDIFYGFVMAGLFLLLYKSLPGSTGLVKGITFGLITSFFSVLMHVFSQLMMFKVPLGTLVYVFLTGLFEMLVIGIIFGLTLK
;
A
#
# COMPACT_ATOMS: atom_id res chain seq x y z
N MET A 1 10.07 -6.57 20.67
CA MET A 1 9.41 -7.73 20.03
C MET A 1 7.89 -7.63 20.06
N LEU A 2 7.22 -7.56 21.21
CA LEU A 2 5.76 -7.42 21.27
C LEU A 2 5.22 -6.24 20.44
N ARG A 3 5.83 -5.05 20.60
CA ARG A 3 5.47 -3.85 19.83
C ARG A 3 5.57 -4.04 18.31
N TYR A 4 6.63 -4.70 17.84
CA TYR A 4 6.80 -5.02 16.43
C TYR A 4 5.68 -5.92 15.91
N VAL A 5 5.36 -6.99 16.65
CA VAL A 5 4.30 -7.94 16.27
C VAL A 5 2.94 -7.24 16.22
N VAL A 6 2.60 -6.47 17.25
CA VAL A 6 1.33 -5.74 17.34
C VAL A 6 1.20 -4.75 16.18
N VAL A 7 2.21 -3.89 15.99
CA VAL A 7 2.15 -2.88 14.92
C VAL A 7 2.13 -3.51 13.53
N SER A 8 2.87 -4.61 13.32
CA SER A 8 2.86 -5.33 12.04
C SER A 8 1.49 -5.91 11.73
N LEU A 9 0.83 -6.51 12.72
CA LEU A 9 -0.51 -7.06 12.58
C LEU A 9 -1.53 -5.95 12.27
N PHE A 10 -1.50 -4.86 13.04
CA PHE A 10 -2.40 -3.72 12.79
C PHE A 10 -2.14 -3.04 11.44
N GLY A 11 -0.86 -2.89 11.05
CA GLY A 11 -0.49 -2.35 9.75
C GLY A 11 -1.00 -3.20 8.60
N GLY A 12 -0.85 -4.52 8.69
CA GLY A 12 -1.37 -5.42 7.66
C GLY A 12 -2.89 -5.54 7.63
N LEU A 13 -3.56 -5.52 8.78
CA LEU A 13 -5.02 -5.41 8.82
C LEU A 13 -5.51 -4.11 8.19
N LEU A 14 -4.79 -3.01 8.44
CA LEU A 14 -5.12 -1.72 7.84
C LEU A 14 -4.92 -1.73 6.32
N LEU A 15 -3.86 -2.35 5.81
CA LEU A 15 -3.66 -2.57 4.37
C LEU A 15 -4.88 -3.27 3.77
N GLY A 16 -5.29 -4.42 4.30
CA GLY A 16 -6.44 -5.16 3.75
C GLY A 16 -7.77 -4.41 3.87
N VAL A 17 -7.98 -3.63 4.92
CA VAL A 17 -9.17 -2.77 5.06
C VAL A 17 -9.14 -1.63 4.04
N LEU A 18 -8.01 -0.97 3.87
CA LEU A 18 -7.84 0.10 2.87
C LEU A 18 -8.07 -0.45 1.46
N ASP A 19 -7.49 -1.60 1.14
CA ASP A 19 -7.70 -2.29 -0.13
C ASP A 19 -9.18 -2.60 -0.37
N GLY A 20 -9.88 -3.11 0.65
CA GLY A 20 -11.32 -3.35 0.57
C GLY A 20 -12.09 -2.06 0.25
N ILE A 21 -11.81 -0.97 0.96
CA ILE A 21 -12.51 0.31 0.79
C ILE A 21 -12.20 0.94 -0.58
N ILE A 22 -10.93 0.94 -0.98
CA ILE A 22 -10.44 1.53 -2.22
C ILE A 22 -10.96 0.76 -3.42
N ASN A 23 -10.98 -0.57 -3.37
CA ASN A 23 -11.32 -1.37 -4.54
C ASN A 23 -12.80 -1.74 -4.62
N ALA A 24 -13.53 -1.83 -3.50
CA ALA A 24 -14.94 -2.23 -3.51
C ALA A 24 -15.95 -1.09 -3.79
N ASN A 25 -15.52 0.18 -3.79
CA ASN A 25 -16.46 1.27 -4.00
C ASN A 25 -16.96 1.33 -5.48
N PRO A 26 -18.20 1.79 -5.74
CA PRO A 26 -18.79 1.76 -7.09
C PRO A 26 -18.03 2.58 -8.13
N TYR A 27 -17.30 3.62 -7.71
CA TYR A 27 -16.50 4.44 -8.60
C TYR A 27 -15.25 3.69 -9.08
N ALA A 28 -14.53 3.06 -8.15
CA ALA A 28 -13.39 2.21 -8.47
C ALA A 28 -13.76 1.04 -9.38
N GLN A 29 -14.87 0.36 -9.11
CA GLN A 29 -15.35 -0.74 -9.95
C GLN A 29 -15.53 -0.31 -11.41
N LYS A 30 -16.15 0.86 -11.66
CA LYS A 30 -16.29 1.41 -13.02
C LYS A 30 -14.94 1.71 -13.68
N LEU A 31 -13.98 2.26 -12.93
CA LEU A 31 -12.64 2.53 -13.45
C LEU A 31 -11.85 1.26 -13.77
N PHE A 32 -12.07 0.20 -13.00
CA PHE A 32 -11.39 -1.09 -13.16
C PHE A 32 -12.06 -2.04 -14.15
N ASP A 33 -13.19 -1.65 -14.76
CA ASP A 33 -13.85 -2.43 -15.82
C ASP A 33 -12.91 -2.77 -16.99
N VAL A 34 -11.92 -1.92 -17.26
CA VAL A 34 -10.88 -2.17 -18.28
C VAL A 34 -10.09 -3.48 -18.03
N TYR A 35 -9.98 -3.91 -16.77
CA TYR A 35 -9.25 -5.12 -16.38
C TYR A 35 -10.11 -6.38 -16.38
N LYS A 36 -11.43 -6.29 -16.61
CA LYS A 36 -12.33 -7.46 -16.65
C LYS A 36 -11.81 -8.63 -17.50
N PRO A 37 -11.22 -8.42 -18.70
CA PRO A 37 -10.75 -9.53 -19.54
C PRO A 37 -9.63 -10.37 -18.92
N ILE A 38 -8.85 -9.79 -18.00
CA ILE A 38 -7.70 -10.45 -17.35
C ILE A 38 -7.93 -10.72 -15.86
N SER A 39 -8.97 -10.13 -15.27
CA SER A 39 -9.30 -10.30 -13.86
C SER A 39 -9.80 -11.71 -13.55
N LYS A 40 -9.44 -12.24 -12.37
CA LYS A 40 -10.02 -13.50 -11.87
C LYS A 40 -11.51 -13.32 -11.60
N THR A 41 -12.29 -14.36 -11.87
CA THR A 41 -13.76 -14.38 -11.67
C THR A 41 -14.18 -14.41 -10.20
N SER A 42 -13.30 -14.90 -9.32
CA SER A 42 -13.55 -14.99 -7.88
C SER A 42 -12.35 -14.49 -7.08
N VAL A 43 -12.62 -13.72 -6.03
CA VAL A 43 -11.62 -13.21 -5.11
C VAL A 43 -11.66 -14.03 -3.82
N ASN A 44 -10.49 -14.51 -3.36
CA ASN A 44 -10.36 -15.13 -2.05
C ASN A 44 -9.97 -14.06 -1.02
N ILE A 45 -10.97 -13.56 -0.30
CA ILE A 45 -10.80 -12.47 0.67
C ILE A 45 -9.88 -12.88 1.82
N ILE A 46 -10.01 -14.11 2.33
CA ILE A 46 -9.20 -14.62 3.44
C ILE A 46 -7.72 -14.65 3.05
N LEU A 47 -7.42 -15.13 1.84
CA LEU A 47 -6.06 -15.16 1.32
C LEU A 47 -5.50 -13.75 1.10
N GLY A 48 -6.31 -12.81 0.60
CA GLY A 48 -5.94 -11.40 0.47
C GLY A 48 -5.50 -10.81 1.80
N PHE A 49 -6.36 -10.87 2.82
CA PHE A 49 -6.02 -10.39 4.17
C PHE A 49 -4.80 -11.09 4.76
N GLY A 50 -4.61 -12.39 4.50
CA GLY A 50 -3.41 -13.12 4.93
C GLY A 50 -2.12 -12.57 4.30
N ILE A 51 -2.18 -12.18 3.03
CA ILE A 51 -1.08 -11.54 2.31
C ILE A 51 -0.83 -10.14 2.88
N ASP A 52 -1.88 -9.36 3.15
CA ASP A 52 -1.74 -8.00 3.70
C ASP A 52 -1.13 -8.01 5.10
N ILE A 53 -1.53 -8.95 5.95
CA ILE A 53 -0.90 -9.20 7.26
C ILE A 53 0.58 -9.51 7.07
N PHE A 54 0.93 -10.41 6.16
CA PHE A 54 2.32 -10.74 5.87
C PHE A 54 3.12 -9.51 5.41
N TYR A 55 2.57 -8.71 4.49
CA TYR A 55 3.19 -7.45 4.06
C TYR A 55 3.32 -6.45 5.20
N GLY A 56 2.38 -6.40 6.14
CA GLY A 56 2.49 -5.59 7.36
C GLY A 56 3.76 -5.90 8.16
N PHE A 57 4.10 -7.19 8.33
CA PHE A 57 5.35 -7.61 8.97
C PHE A 57 6.58 -7.23 8.12
N VAL A 58 6.56 -7.51 6.83
CA VAL A 58 7.67 -7.19 5.93
C VAL A 58 7.97 -5.70 5.95
N MET A 59 6.94 -4.86 5.82
CA MET A 59 7.07 -3.41 5.75
C MET A 59 7.50 -2.81 7.09
N ALA A 60 6.97 -3.29 8.22
CA ALA A 60 7.44 -2.90 9.54
C ALA A 60 8.91 -3.27 9.77
N GLY A 61 9.32 -4.46 9.31
CA GLY A 61 10.71 -4.92 9.38
C GLY A 61 11.65 -4.06 8.54
N LEU A 62 11.25 -3.76 7.30
CA LEU A 62 11.99 -2.86 6.41
C LEU A 62 12.09 -1.44 7.00
N PHE A 63 11.00 -0.92 7.59
CA PHE A 63 11.02 0.39 8.25
C PHE A 63 12.05 0.43 9.38
N LEU A 64 12.06 -0.58 10.25
CA LEU A 64 13.03 -0.66 11.35
C LEU A 64 14.47 -0.79 10.85
N LEU A 65 14.69 -1.62 9.82
CA LEU A 65 16.01 -1.83 9.22
C LEU A 65 16.55 -0.53 8.61
N LEU A 66 15.70 0.23 7.93
CA LEU A 66 16.07 1.49 7.28
C LEU A 66 15.97 2.70 8.21
N TYR A 67 15.42 2.56 9.42
CA TYR A 67 15.06 3.67 10.29
C TYR A 67 16.21 4.67 10.54
N LYS A 68 17.43 4.17 10.74
CA LYS A 68 18.61 5.02 10.97
C LYS A 68 19.01 5.82 9.72
N SER A 69 18.81 5.23 8.54
CA SER A 69 19.19 5.82 7.25
C SER A 69 18.09 6.68 6.64
N LEU A 70 16.85 6.57 7.11
CA LEU A 70 15.74 7.39 6.63
C LEU A 70 15.97 8.87 6.99
N PRO A 71 15.85 9.78 6.00
CA PRO A 71 15.88 11.22 6.23
C PRO A 71 14.80 11.66 7.24
N GLY A 72 15.16 12.59 8.12
CA GLY A 72 14.22 13.21 9.06
C GLY A 72 14.68 13.18 10.51
N SER A 73 14.32 14.20 11.27
CA SER A 73 14.63 14.35 12.70
C SER A 73 13.63 13.65 13.62
N THR A 74 12.39 13.42 13.14
CA THR A 74 11.30 12.82 13.94
C THR A 74 10.82 11.50 13.32
N GLY A 75 10.16 10.67 14.14
CA GLY A 75 9.59 9.39 13.68
C GLY A 75 8.52 9.60 12.61
N LEU A 76 7.69 10.63 12.76
CA LEU A 76 6.67 11.01 11.77
C LEU A 76 7.30 11.38 10.42
N VAL A 77 8.33 12.22 10.41
CA VAL A 77 9.01 12.60 9.16
C VAL A 77 9.63 11.37 8.49
N LYS A 78 10.30 10.51 9.27
CA LYS A 78 10.84 9.24 8.76
C LYS A 78 9.76 8.31 8.21
N GLY A 79 8.60 8.26 8.87
CA GLY A 79 7.42 7.52 8.41
C GLY A 79 6.90 8.00 7.06
N ILE A 80 6.75 9.32 6.90
CA ILE A 80 6.36 9.93 5.62
C ILE A 80 7.41 9.65 4.55
N THR A 81 8.69 9.83 4.85
CA THR A 81 9.77 9.57 3.89
C THR A 81 9.79 8.10 3.47
N PHE A 82 9.60 7.17 4.40
CA PHE A 82 9.47 5.75 4.08
C PHE A 82 8.25 5.47 3.19
N GLY A 83 7.09 6.05 3.53
CA GLY A 83 5.86 5.93 2.71
C GLY A 83 6.06 6.45 1.29
N LEU A 84 6.73 7.59 1.12
CA LEU A 84 7.04 8.14 -0.21
C LEU A 84 7.99 7.24 -1.00
N ILE A 85 9.08 6.78 -0.39
CA ILE A 85 10.04 5.88 -1.04
C ILE A 85 9.36 4.58 -1.46
N THR A 86 8.61 3.97 -0.55
CA THR A 86 7.89 2.72 -0.83
C THR A 86 6.81 2.90 -1.88
N SER A 87 6.06 4.01 -1.87
CA SER A 87 5.10 4.34 -2.93
C SER A 87 5.75 4.54 -4.30
N PHE A 88 6.98 5.04 -4.35
CA PHE A 88 7.70 5.18 -5.60
C PHE A 88 7.93 3.81 -6.24
N PHE A 89 8.46 2.87 -5.46
CA PHE A 89 8.77 1.52 -5.96
C PHE A 89 7.53 0.65 -6.20
N SER A 90 6.49 0.79 -5.38
CA SER A 90 5.29 -0.04 -5.49
C SER A 90 4.25 0.57 -6.42
N VAL A 91 3.88 1.83 -6.22
CA VAL A 91 2.73 2.47 -6.89
C VAL A 91 3.18 3.14 -8.18
N LEU A 92 4.16 4.04 -8.11
CA LEU A 92 4.55 4.84 -9.27
C LEU A 92 5.10 3.94 -10.38
N MET A 93 6.00 3.01 -10.05
CA MET A 93 6.50 2.04 -11.02
C MET A 93 5.39 1.17 -11.62
N HIS A 94 4.42 0.74 -10.81
CA HIS A 94 3.28 -0.04 -11.30
C HIS A 94 2.44 0.77 -12.29
N VAL A 95 2.12 2.03 -11.98
CA VAL A 95 1.36 2.91 -12.88
C VAL A 95 2.09 3.15 -14.21
N PHE A 96 3.40 3.40 -14.18
CA PHE A 96 4.18 3.52 -15.42
C PHE A 96 4.22 2.22 -16.22
N SER A 97 4.37 1.08 -15.55
CA SER A 97 4.33 -0.23 -16.21
C SER A 97 2.98 -0.46 -16.88
N GLN A 98 1.87 -0.13 -16.22
CA GLN A 98 0.52 -0.22 -16.79
C GLN A 98 0.35 0.70 -18.01
N LEU A 99 0.87 1.92 -17.94
CA LEU A 99 0.80 2.89 -19.04
C LEU A 99 1.57 2.42 -20.28
N MET A 100 2.68 1.69 -20.10
CA MET A 100 3.46 1.16 -21.21
C MET A 100 2.92 -0.16 -21.77
N MET A 101 2.33 -1.01 -20.92
CA MET A 101 1.92 -2.38 -21.29
C MET A 101 0.47 -2.48 -21.75
N PHE A 102 -0.42 -1.60 -21.27
CA PHE A 102 -1.86 -1.76 -21.46
C PHE A 102 -2.52 -0.44 -21.88
N LYS A 103 -3.64 -0.55 -22.61
CA LYS A 103 -4.49 0.60 -22.96
C LYS A 103 -5.43 0.93 -21.81
N VAL A 104 -4.89 1.50 -20.74
CA VAL A 104 -5.64 1.86 -19.54
C VAL A 104 -6.06 3.34 -19.60
N PRO A 105 -7.33 3.68 -19.32
CA PRO A 105 -7.76 5.07 -19.21
C PRO A 105 -6.94 5.84 -18.17
N LEU A 106 -6.57 7.09 -18.50
CA LEU A 106 -5.79 7.93 -17.59
C LEU A 106 -6.48 8.10 -16.22
N GLY A 107 -7.82 8.16 -16.20
CA GLY A 107 -8.59 8.25 -14.95
C GLY A 107 -8.35 7.06 -14.01
N THR A 108 -8.23 5.85 -14.55
CA THR A 108 -7.92 4.64 -13.77
C THR A 108 -6.49 4.69 -13.22
N LEU A 109 -5.52 5.13 -14.04
CA LEU A 109 -4.13 5.27 -13.62
C LEU A 109 -3.96 6.33 -12.51
N VAL A 110 -4.61 7.48 -12.65
CA VAL A 110 -4.61 8.53 -11.63
C VAL A 110 -5.25 8.03 -10.34
N TYR A 111 -6.35 7.28 -10.44
CA TYR A 111 -6.98 6.68 -9.27
C TYR A 111 -6.02 5.73 -8.52
N VAL A 112 -5.44 4.75 -9.22
CA VAL A 112 -4.47 3.80 -8.65
C VAL A 112 -3.28 4.53 -8.03
N PHE A 113 -2.78 5.56 -8.69
CA PHE A 113 -1.67 6.37 -8.17
C PHE A 113 -2.05 7.04 -6.84
N LEU A 114 -3.17 7.75 -6.80
CA LEU A 114 -3.59 8.50 -5.62
C LEU A 114 -3.94 7.59 -4.45
N THR A 115 -4.65 6.49 -4.70
CA THR A 115 -5.05 5.57 -3.64
C THR A 115 -3.86 4.78 -3.10
N GLY A 116 -2.98 4.29 -3.97
CA GLY A 116 -1.75 3.63 -3.54
C GLY A 116 -0.82 4.57 -2.78
N LEU A 117 -0.67 5.82 -3.24
CA LEU A 117 0.12 6.83 -2.52
C LEU A 117 -0.46 7.09 -1.13
N PHE A 118 -1.78 7.27 -1.04
CA PHE A 118 -2.47 7.48 0.22
C PHE A 118 -2.24 6.32 1.20
N GLU A 119 -2.40 5.09 0.73
CA GLU A 119 -2.21 3.88 1.54
C GLU A 119 -0.78 3.79 2.10
N MET A 120 0.23 3.98 1.26
CA MET A 120 1.64 3.92 1.67
C MET A 120 2.00 5.04 2.65
N LEU A 121 1.42 6.23 2.50
CA LEU A 121 1.60 7.32 3.44
C LEU A 121 0.95 7.03 4.80
N VAL A 122 -0.28 6.51 4.81
CA VAL A 122 -0.97 6.14 6.06
C VAL A 122 -0.16 5.10 6.83
N ILE A 123 0.29 4.04 6.15
CA ILE A 123 1.11 2.99 6.77
C ILE A 123 2.45 3.54 7.26
N GLY A 124 3.13 4.33 6.43
CA GLY A 124 4.39 4.98 6.79
C GLY A 124 4.25 5.86 8.04
N ILE A 125 3.20 6.67 8.12
CA ILE A 125 2.91 7.52 9.29
C ILE A 125 2.68 6.66 10.54
N ILE A 126 1.86 5.60 10.43
CA ILE A 126 1.60 4.71 11.56
C ILE A 126 2.90 4.09 12.06
N PHE A 127 3.74 3.56 11.18
CA PHE A 127 5.04 3.00 11.58
C PHE A 127 5.95 4.07 12.19
N GLY A 128 6.00 5.27 11.62
CA GLY A 128 6.77 6.38 12.17
C GLY A 128 6.35 6.81 13.58
N LEU A 129 5.06 6.74 13.88
CA LEU A 129 4.50 7.06 15.20
C LEU A 129 4.63 5.90 16.19
N THR A 130 4.59 4.66 15.70
CA THR A 130 4.39 3.48 16.55
C THR A 130 5.56 2.52 16.61
N LEU A 131 6.61 2.59 15.79
CA LEU A 131 7.76 1.65 15.81
C LEU A 131 9.07 2.22 16.38
N LYS A 132 9.02 3.33 17.12
CA LYS A 132 10.19 4.01 17.70
C LYS A 132 10.91 3.26 18.84
#